data_AF-A0A254QJF9-F1
#
_entry.id   AF-A0A254QJF9-F1
#
_cell.length_a   1.000
_cell.length_b   1.000
_cell.length_c   1.000
_cell.angle_alpha   90.00
_cell.angle_beta   90.00
_cell.angle_gamma   90.00
#
_symmetry.space_group_name_H-M   'P 1'
#
loop_
_entity.id
_entity.type
_entity.pdbx_description
1 polymer ?
#
loop_
_entity_poly.entity_id
_entity_poly.type
_entity_poly.pdbx_seq_one_letter_code
_entity_poly.pdbx_strand_id
1 'polypeptide(L)'
;MNDTFWARNPQGDLKMFIAGGLILGIVLFLAVMNTPIQARRPLVWLVTFLSGGFMVAYTYWPKPINFDAKTELPRNGVESVGSFLQQSFGTVSSFVQIIAAFLLGLGIFSLLKIHLTNIARKKKDWVFSVVLLVSMFSMIIFGYWDFSIRQGNKAIDFDDPQFWQMPNMVRDFLFDGLLQQMDAAMFSIIAFFILSAAYRAFRARSVEATILLGTALLVILSLMGVVAGMWDDAVVAMAGTDKSAKADFLLNFKITEVAGWIKNTFQTPAITGIKFGIGLGTISMALRIWLGLEKGGKA
;
A
#
# COMPACT_ATOMS: atom_id res chain seq x y z
N MET A 1 -35.26 1.37 10.00
CA MET A 1 -34.74 1.80 8.70
C MET A 1 -34.09 3.17 8.86
N ASN A 2 -32.88 3.24 9.39
CA ASN A 2 -32.07 4.44 9.24
C ASN A 2 -31.08 4.13 8.13
N ASP A 3 -31.50 4.37 6.89
CA ASP A 3 -30.57 4.40 5.77
C ASP A 3 -29.60 5.56 6.05
N THR A 4 -28.44 5.23 6.62
CA THR A 4 -27.38 6.21 6.77
C THR A 4 -27.07 6.77 5.39
N PHE A 5 -26.69 8.05 5.33
CA PHE A 5 -26.33 8.70 4.06
C PHE A 5 -25.34 7.84 3.24
N TRP A 6 -24.45 7.12 3.92
CA TRP A 6 -23.42 6.25 3.35
C TRP A 6 -23.92 4.87 2.88
N ALA A 7 -25.08 4.41 3.34
CA ALA A 7 -25.65 3.09 3.00
C ALA A 7 -26.76 3.13 1.94
N ARG A 8 -27.20 4.32 1.51
CA ARG A 8 -28.25 4.46 0.48
C ARG A 8 -27.79 3.96 -0.87
N ASN A 9 -28.56 3.04 -1.46
CA ASN A 9 -28.35 2.55 -2.83
C ASN A 9 -28.70 3.67 -3.83
N PRO A 10 -27.75 4.15 -4.66
CA PRO A 10 -27.99 5.31 -5.54
C PRO A 10 -28.93 5.02 -6.72
N GLN A 11 -29.45 3.81 -6.91
CA GLN A 11 -30.24 3.45 -8.10
C GLN A 11 -31.51 4.27 -8.33
N GLY A 12 -32.16 4.80 -7.28
CA GLY A 12 -33.34 5.66 -7.42
C GLY A 12 -33.04 7.14 -7.67
N ASP A 13 -31.86 7.62 -7.26
CA ASP A 13 -31.55 9.06 -7.17
C ASP A 13 -30.13 9.40 -7.66
N LEU A 14 -29.56 8.55 -8.53
CA LEU A 14 -28.18 8.62 -9.01
C LEU A 14 -27.82 10.01 -9.55
N LYS A 15 -28.75 10.66 -10.25
CA LYS A 15 -28.56 11.99 -10.83
C LYS A 15 -28.43 13.07 -9.75
N MET A 16 -29.18 12.96 -8.65
CA MET A 16 -29.11 13.89 -7.52
C MET A 16 -27.81 13.71 -6.73
N PHE A 17 -27.37 12.47 -6.51
CA PHE A 17 -26.08 12.19 -5.88
C PHE A 17 -24.89 12.65 -6.74
N ILE A 18 -24.96 12.47 -8.06
CA ILE A 18 -23.93 12.98 -8.98
C ILE A 18 -23.91 14.52 -8.99
N ALA A 19 -25.08 15.16 -9.10
CA ALA A 19 -25.17 16.62 -9.10
C ALA A 19 -24.72 17.22 -7.76
N GLY A 20 -25.17 16.65 -6.64
CA GLY A 20 -24.74 17.05 -5.30
C GLY A 20 -23.25 16.86 -5.10
N GLY A 21 -22.69 15.73 -5.52
CA GLY A 21 -21.25 15.46 -5.48
C GLY A 21 -20.42 16.41 -6.34
N LEU A 22 -20.88 16.74 -7.54
CA LEU A 22 -20.23 17.73 -8.41
C LEU A 22 -20.23 19.13 -7.80
N ILE A 23 -21.37 19.57 -7.26
CA ILE A 23 -21.48 20.88 -6.61
C ILE A 23 -20.56 20.94 -5.39
N LEU A 24 -20.60 19.92 -4.53
CA LEU A 24 -19.69 19.81 -3.38
C LEU A 24 -18.22 19.81 -3.80
N GLY A 25 -17.88 19.08 -4.86
CA GLY A 25 -16.53 19.03 -5.42
C GLY A 25 -16.06 20.38 -5.94
N ILE A 26 -16.90 21.10 -6.69
CA ILE A 26 -16.59 22.45 -7.19
C ILE A 26 -16.44 23.43 -6.03
N VAL A 27 -17.32 23.38 -5.03
CA VAL A 27 -17.25 24.23 -3.84
C VAL A 27 -15.97 23.95 -3.05
N LEU A 28 -15.62 22.68 -2.83
CA LEU A 28 -14.36 22.29 -2.17
C LEU A 28 -13.14 22.76 -2.97
N PHE A 29 -13.18 22.60 -4.29
CA PHE A 29 -12.11 23.06 -5.18
C PHE A 29 -11.90 24.57 -5.07
N LEU A 30 -12.98 25.35 -5.16
CA LEU A 30 -12.94 26.81 -5.02
C LEU A 30 -12.49 27.24 -3.62
N ALA A 31 -12.96 26.55 -2.57
CA ALA A 31 -12.54 26.81 -1.20
C ALA A 31 -11.03 26.57 -1.01
N VAL A 32 -10.51 25.50 -1.60
CA VAL A 32 -9.09 25.17 -1.55
C VAL A 32 -8.25 26.17 -2.37
N MET A 33 -8.73 26.57 -3.55
CA MET A 33 -8.05 27.56 -4.38
C MET A 33 -7.99 28.95 -3.71
N ASN A 34 -9.06 29.33 -3.03
CA ASN A 34 -9.17 30.60 -2.29
C ASN A 34 -8.61 30.51 -0.86
N THR A 35 -7.98 29.40 -0.47
CA THR A 35 -7.41 29.25 0.87
C THR A 35 -6.23 30.22 1.06
N PRO A 36 -6.27 31.11 2.08
CA PRO A 36 -5.21 32.06 2.35
C PRO A 36 -3.90 31.34 2.65
N ILE A 37 -2.77 31.92 2.23
CA ILE A 37 -1.45 31.28 2.28
C ILE A 37 -1.10 30.76 3.68
N GLN A 38 -1.53 31.48 4.72
CA GLN A 38 -1.30 31.13 6.12
C GLN A 38 -2.06 29.86 6.55
N ALA A 39 -3.26 29.63 6.01
CA ALA A 39 -4.10 28.49 6.37
C ALA A 39 -3.74 27.20 5.62
N ARG A 40 -2.95 27.28 4.54
CA ARG A 40 -2.59 26.11 3.72
C ARG A 40 -1.80 25.06 4.52
N ARG A 41 -0.87 25.47 5.39
CA ARG A 41 -0.08 24.54 6.21
C ARG A 41 -0.94 23.84 7.28
N PRO A 42 -1.72 24.56 8.11
CA PRO A 42 -2.68 23.93 9.03
C PRO A 42 -3.67 23.01 8.32
N LEU A 43 -4.14 23.39 7.13
CA LEU A 43 -5.06 22.57 6.35
C LEU A 43 -4.45 21.22 5.96
N VAL A 44 -3.21 21.19 5.47
CA VAL A 44 -2.49 19.93 5.17
C VAL A 44 -2.43 19.05 6.43
N TRP A 45 -2.03 19.64 7.56
CA TRP A 45 -1.94 18.92 8.82
C TRP A 45 -3.28 18.34 9.25
N LEU A 46 -4.33 19.15 9.22
CA LEU A 46 -5.68 18.74 9.63
C LEU A 46 -6.22 17.62 8.73
N VAL A 47 -6.11 17.77 7.41
CA VAL A 47 -6.59 16.74 6.47
C VAL A 47 -5.79 15.45 6.60
N THR A 48 -4.46 15.55 6.72
CA THR A 48 -3.60 14.37 6.92
C THR A 48 -3.91 13.68 8.24
N PHE A 49 -4.13 14.45 9.32
CA PHE A 49 -4.47 13.92 10.63
C PHE A 49 -5.84 13.24 10.64
N LEU A 50 -6.87 13.85 10.04
CA LEU A 50 -8.20 13.25 9.94
C LEU A 50 -8.19 11.99 9.08
N SER A 51 -7.46 12.01 7.96
CA SER A 51 -7.31 10.84 7.08
C SER A 51 -6.61 9.69 7.79
N GLY A 52 -5.49 9.95 8.47
CA GLY A 52 -4.77 8.94 9.25
C GLY A 52 -5.58 8.43 10.43
N GLY A 53 -6.23 9.34 11.16
CA GLY A 53 -7.10 9.02 12.27
C GLY A 53 -8.25 8.09 11.86
N PHE A 54 -8.87 8.33 10.70
CA PHE A 54 -9.88 7.43 10.14
C PHE A 54 -9.33 6.03 9.87
N MET A 55 -8.14 5.92 9.25
CA MET A 55 -7.53 4.62 8.93
C MET A 55 -7.10 3.84 10.17
N VAL A 56 -6.57 4.53 11.18
CA VAL A 56 -6.23 3.95 12.48
C VAL A 56 -7.49 3.47 13.19
N ALA A 57 -8.54 4.31 13.24
CA ALA A 57 -9.83 3.93 13.80
C ALA A 57 -10.41 2.71 13.07
N TYR A 58 -10.44 2.70 11.73
CA TYR A 58 -10.94 1.56 10.97
C TYR A 58 -10.16 0.26 11.23
N THR A 59 -8.85 0.35 11.49
CA THR A 59 -8.00 -0.83 11.67
C THR A 59 -8.09 -1.41 13.08
N TYR A 60 -8.09 -0.56 14.10
CA TYR A 60 -8.02 -0.99 15.50
C TYR A 60 -9.35 -0.92 16.25
N TRP A 61 -10.36 -0.24 15.71
CA TRP A 61 -11.66 -0.18 16.37
C TRP A 61 -12.38 -1.54 16.29
N PRO A 62 -12.99 -2.01 17.40
CA PRO A 62 -13.74 -3.26 17.41
C PRO A 62 -14.84 -3.27 16.34
N LYS A 63 -14.84 -4.32 15.52
CA LYS A 63 -15.83 -4.53 14.46
C LYS A 63 -16.84 -5.57 14.92
N PRO A 64 -18.15 -5.33 14.78
CA PRO A 64 -19.13 -6.37 15.03
C PRO A 64 -18.96 -7.51 14.01
N ILE A 65 -19.02 -8.75 14.52
CA ILE A 65 -18.86 -9.98 13.74
C ILE A 65 -20.20 -10.23 13.02
N ASN A 66 -20.18 -10.39 11.69
CA ASN A 66 -21.37 -10.64 10.86
C ASN A 66 -22.45 -9.55 10.90
N PHE A 67 -22.09 -8.29 11.17
CA PHE A 67 -23.04 -7.18 11.14
C PHE A 67 -23.49 -6.88 9.72
N ASP A 68 -24.78 -7.09 9.45
CA ASP A 68 -25.42 -6.61 8.24
C ASP A 68 -26.06 -5.24 8.51
N ALA A 69 -25.40 -4.20 8.01
CA ALA A 69 -25.84 -2.81 8.11
C ALA A 69 -27.24 -2.55 7.53
N LYS A 70 -27.80 -3.47 6.74
CA LYS A 70 -29.15 -3.37 6.18
C LYS A 70 -30.24 -3.93 7.09
N THR A 71 -29.90 -4.85 8.00
CA THR A 71 -30.88 -5.61 8.77
C THR A 71 -30.71 -5.43 10.29
N GLU A 72 -29.53 -5.03 10.77
CA GLU A 72 -29.23 -4.94 12.20
C GLU A 72 -28.94 -3.50 12.67
N LEU A 73 -29.37 -3.18 13.90
CA LEU A 73 -29.05 -1.93 14.58
C LEU A 73 -27.88 -2.16 15.55
N PRO A 74 -26.95 -1.20 15.69
CA PRO A 74 -25.84 -1.32 16.62
C PRO A 74 -26.35 -1.41 18.07
N ARG A 75 -25.86 -2.40 18.83
CA ARG A 75 -26.33 -2.72 20.19
C ARG A 75 -25.76 -1.78 21.25
N ASN A 76 -24.63 -1.13 20.98
CA ASN A 76 -23.99 -0.18 21.90
C ASN A 76 -23.20 0.92 21.16
N GLY A 77 -22.66 1.89 21.91
CA GLY A 77 -21.89 3.00 21.34
C GLY A 77 -20.62 2.55 20.60
N VAL A 78 -19.99 1.46 21.03
CA VAL A 78 -18.78 0.91 20.37
C VAL A 78 -19.13 0.33 19.00
N GLU A 79 -20.24 -0.41 18.92
CA GLU A 79 -20.75 -0.99 17.68
C GLU A 79 -21.29 0.08 16.72
N SER A 80 -21.85 1.18 17.25
CA SER A 80 -22.25 2.35 16.46
C SER A 80 -21.06 2.99 15.74
N VAL A 81 -19.95 3.21 16.45
CA VAL A 81 -18.72 3.72 15.81
C VAL A 81 -18.13 2.70 14.84
N GLY A 82 -18.11 1.41 15.20
CA GLY A 82 -17.59 0.35 14.33
C GLY A 82 -18.37 0.22 13.02
N SER A 83 -19.71 0.24 13.10
CA SER A 83 -20.60 0.20 11.93
C SER A 83 -20.47 1.45 11.07
N PHE A 84 -20.35 2.65 11.66
CA PHE A 84 -20.05 3.89 10.92
C PHE A 84 -18.74 3.76 10.13
N LEU A 85 -17.65 3.33 10.77
CA LEU A 85 -16.35 3.16 10.11
C LEU A 85 -16.43 2.17 8.95
N GLN A 86 -17.15 1.05 9.10
CA GLN A 86 -17.31 0.06 8.04
C GLN A 86 -18.12 0.60 6.86
N GLN A 87 -19.25 1.27 7.13
CA GLN A 87 -20.09 1.85 6.09
C GLN A 87 -19.37 2.97 5.34
N SER A 88 -18.65 3.85 6.05
CA SER A 88 -17.91 4.95 5.45
C SER A 88 -16.65 4.49 4.71
N PHE A 89 -16.07 3.33 5.05
CA PHE A 89 -14.84 2.85 4.42
C PHE A 89 -14.96 2.71 2.90
N GLY A 90 -16.09 2.18 2.40
CA GLY A 90 -16.33 2.06 0.96
C GLY A 90 -16.26 3.42 0.26
N THR A 91 -16.95 4.43 0.81
CA THR A 91 -16.94 5.78 0.25
C THR A 91 -15.57 6.45 0.35
N VAL A 92 -14.90 6.34 1.51
CA VAL A 92 -13.55 6.87 1.71
C VAL A 92 -12.55 6.23 0.74
N SER A 93 -12.64 4.91 0.54
CA SER A 93 -11.81 4.17 -0.43
C SER A 93 -12.01 4.70 -1.85
N SER A 94 -13.26 4.94 -2.27
CA SER A 94 -13.55 5.53 -3.58
C SER A 94 -12.94 6.94 -3.73
N PHE A 95 -13.03 7.79 -2.70
CA PHE A 95 -12.37 9.10 -2.72
C PHE A 95 -10.85 8.99 -2.82
N VAL A 96 -10.24 8.07 -2.07
CA VAL A 96 -8.79 7.81 -2.13
C VAL A 96 -8.37 7.34 -3.52
N GLN A 97 -9.15 6.46 -4.18
CA GLN A 97 -8.88 6.01 -5.55
C GLN A 97 -8.96 7.16 -6.57
N ILE A 98 -9.95 8.06 -6.44
CA ILE A 98 -10.06 9.25 -7.29
C ILE A 98 -8.82 10.14 -7.11
N ILE A 99 -8.46 10.43 -5.86
CA ILE A 99 -7.26 11.24 -5.54
C ILE A 99 -6.00 10.56 -6.11
N ALA A 100 -5.85 9.25 -5.94
CA ALA A 100 -4.72 8.49 -6.48
C ALA A 100 -4.64 8.58 -8.01
N ALA A 101 -5.77 8.52 -8.72
CA ALA A 101 -5.81 8.69 -10.17
C ALA A 101 -5.35 10.10 -10.61
N PHE A 102 -5.81 11.15 -9.92
CA PHE A 102 -5.32 12.52 -10.17
C PHE A 102 -3.83 12.66 -9.85
N LEU A 103 -3.35 12.01 -8.79
CA LEU A 103 -1.93 12.03 -8.42
C LEU A 103 -1.05 11.34 -9.46
N LEU A 104 -1.50 10.21 -10.02
CA LEU A 104 -0.82 9.58 -11.14
C LEU A 104 -0.72 10.54 -12.32
N GLY A 105 -1.81 11.23 -12.67
CA GLY A 105 -1.82 12.24 -13.74
C GLY A 105 -0.84 13.40 -13.47
N LEU A 106 -0.82 13.94 -12.25
CA LEU A 106 0.12 14.98 -11.84
C LEU A 106 1.58 14.49 -11.86
N GLY A 107 1.83 13.25 -11.45
CA GLY A 107 3.14 12.61 -11.50
C GLY A 107 3.66 12.51 -12.94
N ILE A 108 2.82 12.00 -13.86
CA ILE A 108 3.14 11.92 -15.29
C ILE A 108 3.39 13.31 -15.87
N PHE A 109 2.53 14.29 -15.59
CA PHE A 109 2.70 15.66 -16.08
C PHE A 109 4.00 16.30 -15.57
N SER A 110 4.33 16.09 -14.29
CA SER A 110 5.56 16.60 -13.69
C SER A 110 6.79 16.01 -14.37
N LEU A 111 6.83 14.69 -14.54
CA LEU A 111 7.92 13.98 -15.23
C LEU A 111 8.06 14.47 -16.68
N LEU A 112 6.95 14.49 -17.44
CA LEU A 112 6.94 14.99 -18.81
C LEU A 112 7.50 16.41 -18.89
N LYS A 113 7.00 17.33 -18.07
CA LYS A 113 7.43 18.73 -18.07
C LYS A 113 8.94 18.85 -17.82
N ILE A 114 9.46 18.16 -16.81
CA ILE A 114 10.89 18.24 -16.44
C ILE A 114 11.76 17.66 -17.57
N HIS A 115 11.47 16.45 -18.03
CA HIS A 115 12.31 15.76 -19.00
C HIS A 115 12.20 16.34 -20.41
N LEU A 116 11.03 16.80 -20.84
CA LEU A 116 10.88 17.55 -22.09
C LEU A 116 11.65 18.87 -22.03
N THR A 117 11.63 19.58 -20.90
CA THR A 117 12.42 20.81 -20.73
C THR A 117 13.93 20.52 -20.77
N ASN A 118 14.39 19.42 -20.18
CA ASN A 118 15.79 19.02 -20.20
C ASN A 118 16.26 18.71 -21.63
N ILE A 119 15.42 18.06 -22.44
CA ILE A 119 15.68 17.76 -23.86
C ILE A 119 15.68 19.06 -24.68
N ALA A 120 14.64 19.88 -24.58
CA ALA A 120 14.50 21.11 -25.35
C ALA A 120 15.64 22.11 -25.06
N ARG A 121 16.10 22.17 -23.81
CA ARG A 121 17.21 23.05 -23.39
C ARG A 121 18.58 22.37 -23.43
N LYS A 122 18.67 21.13 -23.93
CA LYS A 122 19.91 20.31 -23.95
C LYS A 122 20.71 20.40 -22.64
N LYS A 123 20.03 20.26 -21.51
CA LYS A 123 20.69 20.29 -20.20
C LYS A 123 21.67 19.12 -20.07
N LYS A 124 22.58 19.20 -19.09
CA LYS A 124 23.43 18.07 -18.72
C LYS A 124 22.56 16.83 -18.52
N ASP A 125 22.99 15.69 -19.07
CA ASP A 125 22.31 14.39 -18.94
C ASP A 125 20.94 14.29 -19.69
N TRP A 126 20.69 15.15 -20.70
CA TRP A 126 19.45 15.11 -21.49
C TRP A 126 19.20 13.77 -22.21
N VAL A 127 20.25 13.03 -22.54
CA VAL A 127 20.14 11.70 -23.17
C VAL A 127 19.38 10.73 -22.27
N PHE A 128 19.64 10.74 -20.97
CA PHE A 128 18.87 9.92 -20.01
C PHE A 128 17.41 10.35 -19.90
N SER A 129 17.13 11.64 -20.13
CA SER A 129 15.74 12.12 -20.22
C SER A 129 15.03 11.57 -21.47
N VAL A 130 15.74 11.41 -22.60
CA VAL A 130 15.18 10.75 -23.79
C VAL A 130 14.91 9.28 -23.51
N VAL A 131 15.87 8.56 -22.95
CA VAL A 131 15.72 7.13 -22.61
C VAL A 131 14.52 6.93 -21.70
N LEU A 132 14.38 7.73 -20.64
CA LEU A 132 13.23 7.66 -19.73
C LEU A 132 11.90 7.87 -20.47
N LEU A 133 11.79 8.92 -21.29
CA LEU A 133 10.55 9.21 -22.02
C LEU A 133 10.20 8.10 -23.00
N VAL A 134 11.17 7.59 -23.76
CA VAL A 134 10.98 6.46 -24.67
C VAL A 134 10.48 5.24 -23.91
N SER A 135 11.14 4.85 -22.81
CA SER A 135 10.71 3.72 -21.98
C SER A 135 9.30 3.91 -21.42
N MET A 136 8.97 5.12 -20.96
CA MET A 136 7.62 5.45 -20.45
C MET A 136 6.55 5.30 -21.54
N PHE A 137 6.78 5.87 -22.72
CA PHE A 137 5.82 5.76 -23.83
C PHE A 137 5.72 4.33 -24.36
N SER A 138 6.83 3.60 -24.48
CA SER A 138 6.82 2.18 -24.85
C SER A 138 5.99 1.38 -23.85
N MET A 139 6.19 1.57 -22.55
CA MET A 139 5.41 0.86 -21.53
C MET A 139 3.92 1.20 -21.58
N ILE A 140 3.57 2.48 -21.80
CA ILE A 140 2.16 2.90 -21.95
C ILE A 140 1.53 2.22 -23.17
N ILE A 141 2.21 2.21 -24.31
CA ILE A 141 1.70 1.63 -25.56
C ILE A 141 1.51 0.11 -25.42
N PHE A 142 2.55 -0.62 -25.02
CA PHE A 142 2.48 -2.08 -24.92
C PHE A 142 1.61 -2.55 -23.75
N GLY A 143 1.63 -1.83 -22.62
CA GLY A 143 0.74 -2.12 -21.48
C GLY A 143 -0.73 -1.90 -21.81
N TYR A 144 -1.06 -0.81 -22.51
CA TYR A 144 -2.45 -0.58 -22.97
C TYR A 144 -2.89 -1.60 -24.02
N TRP A 145 -1.98 -1.99 -24.92
CA TRP A 145 -2.27 -3.02 -25.93
C TRP A 145 -2.52 -4.39 -25.28
N ASP A 146 -1.68 -4.82 -24.35
CA ASP A 146 -1.89 -6.03 -23.55
C ASP A 146 -3.23 -5.99 -22.80
N PHE A 147 -3.55 -4.86 -22.15
CA PHE A 147 -4.83 -4.66 -21.48
C PHE A 147 -6.03 -4.79 -22.45
N SER A 148 -5.94 -4.18 -23.63
CA SER A 148 -6.99 -4.21 -24.64
C SER A 148 -7.28 -5.63 -25.14
N ILE A 149 -6.23 -6.42 -25.38
CA ILE A 149 -6.35 -7.83 -25.81
C ILE A 149 -6.98 -8.69 -24.70
N ARG A 150 -6.51 -8.52 -23.44
CA ARG A 150 -7.06 -9.25 -22.28
C ARG A 150 -8.52 -8.93 -22.05
N GLN A 151 -8.92 -7.66 -22.20
CA GLN A 151 -10.32 -7.26 -22.04
C GLN A 151 -11.23 -7.80 -23.15
N GLY A 152 -10.72 -7.87 -24.39
CA GLY A 152 -11.45 -8.41 -25.54
C GLY A 152 -11.60 -9.94 -25.53
N ASN A 153 -10.64 -10.66 -24.93
CA ASN A 153 -10.56 -12.12 -25.00
C ASN A 153 -10.55 -12.78 -23.62
N LYS A 154 -11.65 -12.66 -22.87
CA LYS A 154 -11.78 -13.23 -21.51
C LYS A 154 -11.74 -14.76 -21.44
N ALA A 155 -11.84 -15.45 -22.58
CA ALA A 155 -11.81 -16.91 -22.65
C ALA A 155 -10.37 -17.47 -22.74
N ILE A 156 -9.38 -16.63 -23.03
CA ILE A 156 -7.98 -17.02 -23.14
C ILE A 156 -7.28 -16.62 -21.85
N ASP A 157 -6.57 -17.56 -21.25
CA ASP A 157 -5.72 -17.30 -20.10
C ASP A 157 -4.36 -16.76 -20.57
N PHE A 158 -4.20 -15.44 -20.51
CA PHE A 158 -2.94 -14.79 -20.85
C PHE A 158 -1.92 -14.81 -19.69
N ASP A 159 -2.19 -15.53 -18.61
CA ASP A 159 -1.22 -15.75 -17.54
C ASP A 159 -0.31 -16.95 -17.86
N ASP A 160 -0.73 -17.86 -18.74
CA ASP A 160 0.13 -18.89 -19.32
C ASP A 160 0.93 -18.32 -20.53
N PRO A 161 2.27 -18.37 -20.50
CA PRO A 161 3.13 -17.93 -21.60
C PRO A 161 2.82 -18.55 -22.97
N GLN A 162 2.18 -19.71 -23.01
CA GLN A 162 1.82 -20.38 -24.27
C GLN A 162 0.80 -19.60 -25.11
N PHE A 163 -0.04 -18.77 -24.49
CA PHE A 163 -1.05 -17.97 -25.19
C PHE A 163 -0.59 -16.52 -25.43
N TRP A 164 0.68 -16.21 -25.16
CA TRP A 164 1.19 -14.87 -25.33
C TRP A 164 1.31 -14.46 -26.79
N GLN A 165 0.82 -13.27 -27.07
CA GLN A 165 1.05 -12.56 -28.31
C GLN A 165 2.20 -11.57 -28.13
N MET A 166 2.65 -10.97 -29.23
CA MET A 166 3.75 -10.00 -29.23
C MET A 166 3.61 -8.90 -28.15
N PRO A 167 2.42 -8.28 -27.94
CA PRO A 167 2.27 -7.25 -26.90
C PRO A 167 2.50 -7.78 -25.48
N ASN A 168 2.06 -9.01 -25.18
CA ASN A 168 2.25 -9.62 -23.86
C ASN A 168 3.74 -9.87 -23.60
N MET A 169 4.45 -10.41 -24.59
CA MET A 169 5.89 -10.69 -24.51
C MET A 169 6.72 -9.42 -24.32
N VAL A 170 6.40 -8.35 -25.06
CA VAL A 170 7.11 -7.08 -24.93
C VAL A 170 6.82 -6.43 -23.59
N ARG A 171 5.57 -6.44 -23.13
CA ARG A 171 5.21 -5.93 -21.80
C ARG A 171 5.95 -6.70 -20.71
N ASP A 172 5.96 -8.04 -20.77
CA ASP A 172 6.68 -8.91 -19.83
C ASP A 172 8.18 -8.58 -19.79
N PHE A 173 8.82 -8.50 -20.95
CA PHE A 173 10.23 -8.11 -21.05
C PHE A 173 10.52 -6.72 -20.46
N LEU A 174 9.69 -5.72 -20.78
CA LEU A 174 9.89 -4.35 -20.29
C LEU A 174 9.60 -4.22 -18.78
N PHE A 175 8.59 -4.95 -18.29
CA PHE A 175 8.11 -4.83 -16.91
C PHE A 175 8.85 -5.77 -15.97
N ASP A 176 8.70 -7.09 -16.13
CA ASP A 176 9.31 -8.08 -15.24
C ASP A 176 10.79 -8.27 -15.57
N GLY A 177 11.15 -8.23 -16.87
CA GLY A 177 12.52 -8.40 -17.33
C GLY A 177 13.44 -7.20 -17.06
N LEU A 178 12.94 -5.97 -17.19
CA LEU A 178 13.75 -4.75 -17.00
C LEU A 178 13.35 -3.99 -15.73
N LEU A 179 12.13 -3.44 -15.68
CA LEU A 179 11.73 -2.54 -14.59
C LEU A 179 11.84 -3.22 -13.21
N GLN A 180 11.25 -4.40 -13.04
CA GLN A 180 11.25 -5.12 -11.78
C GLN A 180 12.66 -5.57 -11.36
N GLN A 181 13.50 -6.01 -12.30
CA GLN A 181 14.88 -6.38 -12.01
C GLN A 181 15.72 -5.17 -11.58
N MET A 182 15.54 -4.02 -12.24
CA MET A 182 16.21 -2.77 -11.88
C MET A 182 15.73 -2.25 -10.51
N ASP A 183 14.44 -2.32 -10.23
CA ASP A 183 13.88 -2.00 -8.92
C ASP A 183 14.43 -2.93 -7.84
N ALA A 184 14.49 -4.24 -8.10
CA ALA A 184 15.07 -5.23 -7.19
C ALA A 184 16.56 -4.96 -6.92
N ALA A 185 17.32 -4.56 -7.94
CA ALA A 185 18.71 -4.15 -7.77
C ALA A 185 18.85 -2.91 -6.88
N MET A 186 18.00 -1.89 -7.08
CA MET A 186 17.97 -0.70 -6.23
C MET A 186 17.60 -1.05 -4.78
N PHE A 187 16.56 -1.87 -4.58
CA PHE A 187 16.16 -2.33 -3.25
C PHE A 187 17.25 -3.18 -2.59
N SER A 188 17.95 -4.02 -3.34
CA SER A 188 19.08 -4.82 -2.84
C SER A 188 20.23 -3.94 -2.35
N ILE A 189 20.58 -2.90 -3.12
CA ILE A 189 21.62 -1.93 -2.72
C ILE A 189 21.20 -1.19 -1.44
N ILE A 190 19.94 -0.74 -1.35
CA ILE A 190 19.42 -0.08 -0.14
C ILE A 190 19.45 -1.04 1.05
N ALA A 191 18.98 -2.28 0.87
CA ALA A 191 18.99 -3.30 1.91
C ALA A 191 20.43 -3.61 2.36
N PHE A 192 21.38 -3.71 1.44
CA PHE A 192 22.79 -3.88 1.75
C PHE A 192 23.34 -2.72 2.59
N PHE A 193 23.03 -1.46 2.25
CA PHE A 193 23.47 -0.31 3.03
C PHE A 193 22.83 -0.26 4.43
N ILE A 194 21.53 -0.55 4.53
CA ILE A 194 20.84 -0.65 5.82
C ILE A 194 21.47 -1.75 6.67
N LEU A 195 21.66 -2.94 6.11
CA LEU A 195 22.27 -4.08 6.80
C LEU A 195 23.71 -3.77 7.21
N SER A 196 24.50 -3.14 6.35
CA SER A 196 25.89 -2.76 6.64
C SER A 196 25.97 -1.73 7.77
N ALA A 197 25.13 -0.69 7.73
CA ALA A 197 25.02 0.31 8.78
C ALA A 197 24.55 -0.32 10.10
N ALA A 198 23.52 -1.17 10.05
CA ALA A 198 22.99 -1.91 11.18
C ALA A 198 24.06 -2.82 11.76
N TYR A 199 24.71 -3.67 10.98
CA TYR A 199 25.80 -4.56 11.43
C TYR A 199 26.94 -3.78 12.09
N ARG A 200 27.36 -2.65 11.49
CA ARG A 200 28.39 -1.78 12.08
C ARG A 200 27.95 -1.19 13.42
N ALA A 201 26.67 -0.87 13.58
CA ALA A 201 26.08 -0.41 14.84
C ALA A 201 25.84 -1.55 15.85
N PHE A 202 25.55 -2.76 15.37
CA PHE A 202 25.23 -3.98 16.13
C PHE A 202 26.46 -4.82 16.47
N ARG A 203 27.69 -4.35 16.23
CA ARG A 203 28.96 -5.07 16.48
C ARG A 203 28.82 -5.91 17.75
N ALA A 204 28.71 -7.23 17.58
CA ALA A 204 28.18 -8.17 18.57
C ALA A 204 28.93 -8.05 19.90
N ARG A 205 28.42 -7.20 20.79
CA ARG A 205 29.04 -6.88 22.08
C ARG A 205 28.02 -6.77 23.21
N SER A 206 26.73 -6.90 22.92
CA SER A 206 25.66 -6.80 23.90
C SER A 206 24.73 -8.01 23.84
N VAL A 207 24.11 -8.34 24.97
CA VAL A 207 23.19 -9.47 25.10
C VAL A 207 21.96 -9.26 24.21
N GLU A 208 21.51 -8.01 24.08
CA GLU A 208 20.38 -7.61 23.23
C GLU A 208 20.66 -7.90 21.75
N ALA A 209 21.88 -7.64 21.27
CA ALA A 209 22.25 -7.92 19.89
C ALA A 209 22.26 -9.43 19.59
N THR A 210 22.68 -10.26 20.55
CA THR A 210 22.64 -11.73 20.41
C THR A 210 21.21 -12.25 20.36
N ILE A 211 20.31 -11.73 21.20
CA ILE A 211 18.88 -12.10 21.16
C ILE A 211 18.27 -11.71 19.82
N LEU A 212 18.59 -10.52 19.30
CA LEU A 212 18.09 -10.06 18.01
C LEU A 212 18.61 -10.94 16.85
N LEU A 213 19.90 -11.28 16.86
CA LEU A 213 20.50 -12.17 15.85
C LEU A 213 19.90 -13.58 15.91
N GLY A 214 19.71 -14.12 17.12
CA GLY A 214 19.06 -15.41 17.32
C GLY A 214 17.62 -15.41 16.83
N THR A 215 16.85 -14.38 17.17
CA THR A 215 15.47 -14.17 16.68
C THR A 215 15.42 -14.11 15.16
N ALA A 216 16.34 -13.36 14.53
CA ALA A 216 16.43 -13.25 13.08
C ALA A 216 16.77 -14.60 12.42
N LEU A 217 17.72 -15.34 12.98
CA LEU A 217 18.08 -16.68 12.51
C LEU A 217 16.89 -17.63 12.57
N LEU A 218 16.15 -17.65 13.69
CA LEU A 218 14.95 -18.47 13.84
C LEU A 218 13.89 -18.15 12.78
N VAL A 219 13.65 -16.86 12.51
CA VAL A 219 12.70 -16.42 11.48
C VAL A 219 13.16 -16.84 10.07
N ILE A 220 14.46 -16.76 9.77
CA ILE A 220 15.01 -17.20 8.48
C ILE A 220 14.89 -18.72 8.33
N LEU A 221 15.23 -19.49 9.37
CA LEU A 221 15.06 -20.95 9.38
C LEU A 221 13.59 -21.35 9.21
N SER A 222 12.65 -20.57 9.74
CA SER A 222 11.21 -20.79 9.56
C SER A 222 10.77 -20.71 8.09
N LEU A 223 11.52 -20.03 7.23
CA LEU A 223 11.20 -19.91 5.80
C LEU A 223 11.78 -21.08 4.99
N MET A 224 12.71 -21.84 5.57
CA MET A 224 13.26 -23.06 4.98
C MET A 224 12.31 -24.22 5.26
N GLY A 225 11.35 -24.46 4.36
CA GLY A 225 10.28 -25.44 4.55
C GLY A 225 10.73 -26.84 4.98
N VAL A 226 11.87 -27.32 4.45
CA VAL A 226 12.44 -28.63 4.85
C VAL A 226 12.94 -28.61 6.31
N VAL A 227 13.66 -27.56 6.70
CA VAL A 227 14.24 -27.45 8.05
C VAL A 227 13.15 -27.25 9.08
N ALA A 228 12.19 -26.37 8.80
CA ALA A 228 11.04 -26.13 9.66
C ALA A 228 10.19 -27.41 9.82
N GLY A 229 9.89 -28.11 8.72
CA GLY A 229 9.11 -29.34 8.74
C GLY A 229 9.78 -30.46 9.56
N MET A 230 11.06 -30.73 9.33
CA MET A 230 11.79 -31.75 10.09
C MET A 230 11.83 -31.47 11.60
N TRP A 231 12.01 -30.21 11.98
CA TRP A 231 12.01 -29.82 13.39
C TRP A 231 10.61 -29.95 14.00
N ASP A 232 9.59 -29.44 13.32
CA ASP A 232 8.22 -29.46 13.81
C ASP A 232 7.72 -30.90 13.97
N ASP A 233 8.04 -31.79 13.02
CA ASP A 233 7.72 -33.22 13.09
C ASP A 233 8.42 -33.91 14.25
N ALA A 234 9.70 -33.57 14.51
CA ALA A 234 10.43 -34.07 15.67
C ALA A 234 9.79 -33.59 17.00
N VAL A 235 9.37 -32.32 17.06
CA VAL A 235 8.67 -31.76 18.23
C VAL A 235 7.32 -32.45 18.43
N VAL A 236 6.56 -32.71 17.37
CA VAL A 236 5.28 -33.45 17.43
C VAL A 236 5.51 -34.89 17.91
N ALA A 237 6.54 -35.56 17.40
CA ALA A 237 6.90 -36.92 17.82
C ALA A 237 7.28 -36.97 19.31
N MET A 238 7.95 -35.94 19.84
CA MET A 238 8.27 -35.81 21.26
C MET A 238 7.08 -35.42 22.14
N ALA A 239 6.13 -34.65 21.61
CA ALA A 239 4.92 -34.25 22.33
C ALA A 239 3.93 -35.42 22.52
N GLY A 240 3.96 -36.39 21.61
CA GLY A 240 3.04 -37.53 21.61
C GLY A 240 1.61 -37.15 21.22
N THR A 241 0.73 -38.14 21.08
CA THR A 241 -0.68 -37.96 20.69
C THR A 241 -1.60 -37.59 21.85
N ASP A 242 -1.10 -37.54 23.08
CA ASP A 242 -1.90 -37.21 24.26
C ASP A 242 -2.07 -35.71 24.42
N LYS A 243 -3.32 -35.24 24.49
CA LYS A 243 -3.69 -33.84 24.83
C LYS A 243 -3.42 -33.53 26.31
N SER A 244 -2.18 -33.68 26.73
CA SER A 244 -1.71 -33.33 28.06
C SER A 244 -1.11 -31.92 28.06
N ALA A 245 -1.19 -31.20 29.17
CA ALA A 245 -0.60 -29.86 29.30
C ALA A 245 0.91 -29.83 28.99
N LYS A 246 1.60 -30.98 29.08
CA LYS A 246 3.01 -31.14 28.69
C LYS A 246 3.19 -31.23 27.18
N ALA A 247 2.29 -31.91 26.47
CA ALA A 247 2.28 -31.95 25.02
C ALA A 247 2.02 -30.55 24.44
N ASP A 248 1.05 -29.82 24.98
CA ASP A 248 0.75 -28.44 24.57
C ASP A 248 1.96 -27.51 24.79
N PHE A 249 2.68 -27.67 25.91
CA PHE A 249 3.90 -26.90 26.15
C PHE A 249 4.99 -27.19 25.10
N LEU A 250 5.19 -28.46 24.73
CA LEU A 250 6.19 -28.86 23.73
C LEU A 250 5.85 -28.37 22.33
N LEU A 251 4.56 -28.36 21.96
CA LEU A 251 4.11 -27.88 20.65
C LEU A 251 4.39 -26.39 20.42
N ASN A 252 4.55 -25.58 21.48
CA ASN A 252 4.96 -24.18 21.36
C ASN A 252 6.41 -23.99 20.87
N PHE A 253 7.25 -25.03 20.92
CA PHE A 253 8.66 -24.99 20.47
C PHE A 253 8.83 -25.39 19.00
N LYS A 254 7.73 -25.57 18.27
CA LYS A 254 7.76 -25.63 16.81
C LYS A 254 8.38 -24.35 16.27
N ILE A 255 9.28 -24.47 15.30
CA ILE A 255 9.91 -23.30 14.68
C ILE A 255 8.84 -22.44 14.00
N THR A 256 7.79 -23.05 13.46
CA THR A 256 6.66 -22.34 12.85
C THR A 256 5.86 -21.53 13.87
N GLU A 257 5.57 -22.07 15.05
CA GLU A 257 4.82 -21.37 16.12
C GLU A 257 5.64 -20.22 16.71
N VAL A 258 6.92 -20.46 17.04
CA VAL A 258 7.81 -19.42 17.57
C VAL A 258 8.00 -18.29 16.55
N ALA A 259 8.29 -18.63 15.29
CA ALA A 259 8.41 -17.63 14.23
C ALA A 259 7.07 -16.93 13.94
N GLY A 260 5.95 -17.65 14.04
CA GLY A 260 4.60 -17.11 13.92
C GLY A 260 4.32 -16.07 15.00
N TRP A 261 4.65 -16.36 16.26
CA TRP A 261 4.55 -15.41 17.37
C TRP A 261 5.42 -14.17 17.13
N ILE A 262 6.69 -14.35 16.75
CA ILE A 262 7.60 -13.22 16.44
C ILE A 262 6.99 -12.35 15.34
N LYS A 263 6.51 -12.95 14.25
CA LYS A 263 5.91 -12.23 13.12
C LYS A 263 4.63 -11.51 13.54
N ASN A 264 3.73 -12.17 14.25
CA ASN A 264 2.44 -11.60 14.63
C ASN A 264 2.56 -10.51 15.68
N THR A 265 3.49 -10.64 16.62
CA THR A 265 3.67 -9.68 17.72
C THR A 265 4.57 -8.50 17.34
N PHE A 266 5.67 -8.71 16.60
CA PHE A 266 6.61 -7.64 16.29
C PHE A 266 6.53 -7.16 14.83
N GLN A 267 6.49 -8.10 13.88
CA GLN A 267 6.53 -7.74 12.46
C GLN A 267 5.22 -7.11 11.98
N THR A 268 4.06 -7.71 12.31
CA THR A 268 2.76 -7.25 11.82
C THR A 268 2.43 -5.82 12.27
N PRO A 269 2.60 -5.44 13.55
CA PRO A 269 2.41 -4.06 13.96
C PRO A 269 3.40 -3.10 13.30
N ALA A 270 4.66 -3.51 13.14
CA ALA A 270 5.68 -2.69 12.46
C ALA A 270 5.33 -2.43 10.99
N ILE A 271 4.97 -3.47 10.23
CA ILE A 271 4.53 -3.35 8.84
C ILE A 271 3.28 -2.46 8.75
N THR A 272 2.36 -2.61 9.69
CA THR A 272 1.13 -1.79 9.73
C THR A 272 1.48 -0.31 9.98
N GLY A 273 2.40 -0.03 10.91
CA GLY A 273 2.93 1.33 11.14
C GLY A 273 3.59 1.92 9.90
N ILE A 274 4.40 1.14 9.18
CA ILE A 274 5.02 1.55 7.91
C ILE A 274 3.95 1.89 6.86
N LYS A 275 2.92 1.04 6.71
CA LYS A 275 1.82 1.28 5.77
C LYS A 275 1.09 2.60 6.08
N PHE A 276 0.81 2.89 7.36
CA PHE A 276 0.24 4.17 7.74
C PHE A 276 1.18 5.33 7.44
N GLY A 277 2.47 5.20 7.75
CA GLY A 277 3.47 6.23 7.47
C GLY A 277 3.58 6.57 5.98
N ILE A 278 3.64 5.54 5.13
CA ILE A 278 3.68 5.71 3.67
C ILE A 278 2.38 6.35 3.18
N GLY A 279 1.22 5.83 3.58
CA GLY A 279 -0.09 6.36 3.15
C GLY A 279 -0.30 7.81 3.57
N LEU A 280 0.09 8.18 4.80
CA LEU A 280 -0.01 9.56 5.27
C LEU A 280 1.00 10.48 4.60
N GLY A 281 2.22 9.98 4.33
CA GLY A 281 3.25 10.70 3.59
C GLY A 281 2.80 11.06 2.18
N THR A 282 2.19 10.10 1.45
CA THR A 282 1.70 10.34 0.09
C THR A 282 0.54 11.34 0.06
N ILE A 283 -0.42 11.23 0.98
CA ILE A 283 -1.54 12.19 1.10
C ILE A 283 -1.02 13.59 1.47
N SER A 284 -0.05 13.69 2.39
CA SER A 284 0.53 14.98 2.76
C SER A 284 1.25 15.64 1.58
N MET A 285 2.05 14.87 0.84
CA MET A 285 2.76 15.34 -0.36
C MET A 285 1.77 15.81 -1.43
N ALA A 286 0.75 15.01 -1.70
CA ALA A 286 -0.34 15.32 -2.64
C ALA A 286 -1.00 16.68 -2.33
N LEU A 287 -1.39 16.88 -1.08
CA LEU A 287 -2.04 18.12 -0.64
C LEU A 287 -1.09 19.32 -0.72
N ARG A 288 0.19 19.14 -0.41
CA ARG A 288 1.20 20.21 -0.52
C ARG A 288 1.40 20.65 -1.96
N ILE A 289 1.46 19.71 -2.90
CA ILE A 289 1.51 19.98 -4.34
C ILE A 289 0.26 20.76 -4.76
N TRP A 290 -0.92 20.27 -4.37
CA TRP A 290 -2.20 20.87 -4.78
C TRP A 290 -2.41 22.28 -4.23
N LEU A 291 -2.00 22.52 -2.98
CA LEU A 291 -2.02 23.83 -2.33
C LEU A 291 -0.87 24.75 -2.78
N GLY A 292 0.01 24.28 -3.68
CA GLY A 292 1.15 25.04 -4.19
C GLY A 292 2.17 25.43 -3.11
N LEU A 293 2.26 24.64 -2.05
CA LEU A 293 3.22 24.85 -0.96
C LEU A 293 4.64 24.45 -1.36
N GLU A 294 4.79 23.59 -2.36
CA GLU A 294 6.08 23.08 -2.86
C GLU A 294 6.70 23.96 -3.94
N LYS A 295 6.49 25.28 -3.89
CA LYS A 295 7.24 26.24 -4.72
C LYS A 295 8.71 26.30 -4.28
N GLY A 296 9.46 25.25 -4.59
CA GLY A 296 10.92 25.23 -4.73
C GLY A 296 11.38 25.57 -6.16
N GLY A 297 10.50 26.18 -6.97
CA GLY A 297 10.80 26.65 -8.32
C GLY A 297 10.53 28.14 -8.46
N LYS A 298 11.25 28.98 -7.71
CA LYS A 298 11.70 30.25 -8.29
C LYS A 298 12.89 29.90 -9.18
N ALA A 299 12.58 29.60 -10.44
CA ALA A 299 13.56 29.68 -11.53
C ALA A 299 13.34 31.03 -12.23
#